data_AF-A0AA41QMH0-F1
#
_entry.id   AF-A0AA41QMH0-F1
#
_cell.length_a   1.000
_cell.length_b   1.000
_cell.length_c   1.000
_cell.angle_alpha   90.00
_cell.angle_beta   90.00
_cell.angle_gamma   90.00
#
_symmetry.space_group_name_H-M   'P 1'
#
loop_
_entity.id
_entity.type
_entity.pdbx_description
1 polymer ?
#
loop_
_entity_poly.entity_id
_entity_poly.type
_entity_poly.pdbx_seq_one_letter_code
_entity_poly.pdbx_strand_id
1 'polypeptide(L)'
;MSLLTRDTVLAGLRAARRIQQGHLPTQAELAAAPVLSNWVLAEEPGNLFRLAGMVSGHPLLADGWCTTSIVLVMDPDRNWARTVSRLYRLEKPLLRNAGGT
;
A
#
# COMPACT_ATOMS: atom_id res chain seq x y z
N MET A 1 5.87 1.92 16.48
CA MET A 1 5.80 2.90 15.37
C MET A 1 7.18 2.99 14.74
N SER A 2 7.41 2.39 13.57
CA SER A 2 8.70 2.53 12.89
C SER A 2 8.79 3.94 12.32
N LEU A 3 9.78 4.71 12.73
CA LEU A 3 10.12 5.96 12.05
C LEU A 3 10.47 5.65 10.59
N LEU A 4 9.92 6.42 9.65
CA LEU A 4 10.33 6.34 8.25
C LEU A 4 11.72 6.96 8.12
N THR A 5 12.71 6.16 7.75
CA THR A 5 14.06 6.68 7.51
C THR A 5 14.09 7.46 6.20
N ARG A 6 15.04 8.40 6.07
CA ARG A 6 15.30 9.13 4.81
C ARG A 6 15.46 8.16 3.64
N ASP A 7 16.20 7.08 3.83
CA ASP A 7 16.45 6.09 2.78
C ASP A 7 15.17 5.36 2.37
N THR A 8 14.28 5.06 3.34
CA THR A 8 12.97 4.46 3.06
C THR A 8 12.12 5.40 2.20
N VAL A 9 12.07 6.69 2.56
CA VAL A 9 11.33 7.70 1.80
C VAL A 9 11.88 7.82 0.37
N LEU A 10 13.20 7.94 0.22
CA LEU A 10 13.85 8.05 -1.08
C LEU A 10 13.64 6.80 -1.94
N ALA A 11 13.71 5.61 -1.36
CA ALA A 11 13.44 4.36 -2.06
C ALA A 11 12.00 4.29 -2.56
N GLY A 12 11.02 4.65 -1.71
CA GLY A 12 9.61 4.73 -2.09
C GLY A 12 9.36 5.68 -3.25
N LEU A 13 9.92 6.89 -3.20
CA LEU A 13 9.79 7.90 -4.26
C LEU A 13 10.45 7.45 -5.57
N ARG A 14 11.62 6.80 -5.52
CA ARG A 14 12.28 6.24 -6.71
C ARG A 14 11.43 5.14 -7.35
N ALA A 15 10.85 4.26 -6.53
CA ALA A 15 9.95 3.21 -7.03
C ALA A 15 8.70 3.81 -7.68
N ALA A 16 8.08 4.81 -7.05
CA ALA A 16 6.94 5.53 -7.62
C ALA A 16 7.28 6.18 -8.97
N ARG A 17 8.44 6.83 -9.08
CA ARG A 17 8.91 7.42 -10.35
C ARG A 17 9.11 6.38 -11.45
N ARG A 18 9.68 5.21 -11.14
CA ARG A 18 9.84 4.11 -12.10
C ARG A 18 8.50 3.63 -12.64
N ILE A 19 7.52 3.48 -11.75
CA ILE A 19 6.15 3.07 -12.10
C ILE A 19 5.49 4.11 -13.02
N GLN A 20 5.63 5.41 -12.71
CA GLN A 20 5.14 6.49 -13.58
C GLN A 20 5.79 6.49 -14.97
N GLN A 21 6.99 5.94 -15.11
CA GLN A 21 7.70 5.75 -16.38
C GLN A 21 7.33 4.43 -17.07
N GLY A 22 6.29 3.73 -16.62
CA GLY A 22 5.80 2.48 -17.23
C GLY A 22 6.48 1.21 -16.71
N HIS A 23 7.42 1.30 -15.78
CA HIS A 23 8.06 0.13 -15.17
C HIS A 23 7.23 -0.35 -13.98
N LEU A 24 6.18 -1.11 -14.28
CA LEU A 24 5.30 -1.71 -13.28
C LEU A 24 6.05 -2.72 -12.40
N PRO A 25 5.58 -2.99 -11.17
CA PRO A 25 6.14 -4.05 -10.35
C PRO A 25 6.13 -5.40 -11.07
N THR A 26 7.24 -6.11 -10.98
CA THR A 26 7.37 -7.45 -11.54
C THR A 26 6.57 -8.47 -10.72
N GLN A 27 6.28 -9.63 -11.32
CA GLN A 27 5.60 -10.71 -10.61
C GLN A 27 6.39 -11.21 -9.39
N ALA A 28 7.72 -11.21 -9.46
CA ALA A 28 8.58 -11.57 -8.33
C ALA A 28 8.47 -10.55 -7.17
N GLU A 29 8.44 -9.24 -7.49
CA GLU A 29 8.24 -8.19 -6.48
C GLU A 29 6.86 -8.28 -5.84
N LEU A 30 5.82 -8.60 -6.61
CA LEU A 30 4.46 -8.78 -6.09
C LEU A 30 4.32 -10.05 -5.26
N ALA A 31 4.98 -11.14 -5.63
CA ALA A 31 4.98 -12.38 -4.86
C ALA A 31 5.71 -12.25 -3.52
N ALA A 32 6.74 -11.40 -3.45
CA ALA A 32 7.47 -11.11 -2.21
C ALA A 32 6.81 -10.00 -1.36
N ALA A 33 5.81 -9.30 -1.89
CA ALA A 33 5.15 -8.21 -1.20
C ALA A 33 4.18 -8.73 -0.12
N PRO A 34 4.06 -8.05 1.04
CA PRO A 34 2.98 -8.31 1.97
C PRO A 34 1.62 -8.13 1.29
N VAL A 35 0.67 -8.93 1.73
CA VAL A 35 -0.70 -8.93 1.22
C VAL A 35 -1.54 -8.03 2.10
N LEU A 36 -2.37 -7.18 1.50
CA LEU A 36 -3.36 -6.39 2.22
C LEU A 36 -4.76 -6.76 1.72
N SER A 37 -5.58 -7.33 2.59
CA SER A 37 -6.97 -7.72 2.34
C SER A 37 -7.93 -6.90 3.21
N ASN A 38 -9.22 -6.91 2.86
CA ASN A 38 -10.28 -6.19 3.58
C ASN A 38 -9.90 -4.73 3.85
N TRP A 39 -9.28 -4.10 2.85
CA TRP A 39 -8.70 -2.77 3.02
C TRP A 39 -9.68 -1.67 2.63
N VAL A 40 -9.48 -0.50 3.23
CA VAL A 40 -10.14 0.76 2.88
C VAL A 40 -9.11 1.83 2.55
N LEU A 41 -9.48 2.75 1.68
CA LEU A 41 -8.71 3.98 1.43
C LEU A 41 -9.13 5.03 2.46
N ALA A 42 -8.18 5.49 3.26
CA ALA A 42 -8.37 6.55 4.24
C ALA A 42 -7.72 7.84 3.71
N GLU A 43 -8.47 8.92 3.66
CA GLU A 43 -7.97 10.24 3.29
C GLU A 43 -7.24 10.87 4.47
N GLU A 44 -6.14 11.54 4.17
CA GLU A 44 -5.29 12.28 5.09
C GLU A 44 -5.19 13.74 4.62
N PRO A 45 -4.86 14.69 5.51
CA PRO A 45 -4.69 16.09 5.13
C PRO A 45 -3.72 16.28 3.96
N GLY A 46 -4.06 17.21 3.06
CA GLY A 46 -3.24 17.54 1.89
C GLY A 46 -3.45 16.63 0.68
N ASN A 47 -4.65 16.04 0.53
CA ASN A 47 -5.01 15.14 -0.56
C ASN A 47 -4.11 13.90 -0.62
N LEU A 48 -3.69 13.41 0.55
CA LEU A 48 -2.90 12.20 0.68
C LEU A 48 -3.80 11.06 1.11
N PHE A 49 -3.38 9.83 0.84
CA PHE A 49 -4.16 8.65 1.19
C PHE A 49 -3.29 7.59 1.86
N ARG A 50 -3.90 6.82 2.76
CA ARG A 50 -3.35 5.58 3.32
C ARG A 50 -4.32 4.44 3.05
N LEU A 51 -3.79 3.24 3.12
CA LEU A 51 -4.59 2.03 3.22
C LEU A 51 -4.63 1.54 4.67
N ALA A 52 -5.81 1.15 5.15
CA ALA A 52 -5.98 0.42 6.40
C ALA A 52 -6.69 -0.90 6.12
N GLY A 53 -6.19 -2.01 6.66
CA GLY A 53 -6.75 -3.34 6.38
C GLY A 53 -5.97 -4.47 7.07
N MET A 54 -6.33 -5.71 6.74
CA MET A 54 -5.67 -6.92 7.24
C MET A 54 -4.40 -7.20 6.43
N VAL A 55 -3.24 -7.14 7.08
CA VAL A 55 -1.96 -7.48 6.49
C VAL A 55 -1.56 -8.90 6.82
N SER A 56 -0.96 -9.60 5.86
CA SER A 56 -0.26 -10.86 6.10
C SER A 56 1.09 -10.92 5.39
N GLY A 57 2.01 -11.73 5.94
CA GLY A 57 3.36 -11.91 5.39
C GLY A 57 4.22 -10.65 5.49
N HIS A 58 3.91 -9.74 6.42
CA HIS A 58 4.68 -8.52 6.60
C HIS A 58 5.99 -8.82 7.34
N PRO A 59 7.16 -8.38 6.85
CA PRO A 59 8.44 -8.80 7.43
C PRO A 59 8.75 -8.18 8.80
N LEU A 60 7.98 -7.18 9.23
CA LEU A 60 8.18 -6.49 10.53
C LEU A 60 6.95 -6.49 11.44
N LEU A 61 5.79 -6.93 10.94
CA LEU A 61 4.52 -6.86 11.69
C LEU A 61 3.94 -8.27 11.71
N ALA A 62 3.36 -8.66 12.84
CA ALA A 62 2.51 -9.84 12.86
C ALA A 62 1.32 -9.64 11.92
N ASP A 63 0.79 -10.75 11.42
CA ASP A 63 -0.45 -10.75 10.65
C ASP A 63 -1.59 -10.14 11.49
N GLY A 64 -2.40 -9.28 10.87
CA GLY A 64 -3.43 -8.54 11.59
C GLY A 64 -3.78 -7.20 10.97
N TRP A 65 -4.55 -6.38 11.68
CA TRP A 65 -4.94 -5.06 11.20
C TRP A 65 -3.74 -4.10 11.21
N CYS A 66 -3.53 -3.36 10.12
CA CYS A 66 -2.51 -2.32 10.04
C CYS A 66 -2.99 -1.11 9.25
N THR A 67 -2.36 0.04 9.51
CA THR A 67 -2.42 1.22 8.64
C THR A 67 -1.07 1.40 7.97
N THR A 68 -1.10 1.55 6.65
CA THR A 68 0.10 1.70 5.84
C THR A 68 0.70 3.12 5.94
N SER A 69 1.92 3.26 5.42
CA SER A 69 2.45 4.59 5.09
C SER A 69 1.67 5.21 3.91
N ILE A 70 1.88 6.51 3.62
CA ILE A 70 1.17 7.21 2.53
C ILE A 70 1.32 6.45 1.20
N VAL A 71 0.22 6.31 0.47
CA VAL A 71 0.16 5.76 -0.89
C VAL A 71 0.80 6.75 -1.85
N LEU A 72 1.76 6.28 -2.64
CA LEU A 72 2.43 7.05 -3.68
C LEU A 72 1.85 6.75 -5.06
N VAL A 73 1.58 5.47 -5.34
CA VAL A 73 0.95 5.02 -6.58
C VAL A 73 0.06 3.81 -6.27
N MET A 74 -1.10 3.73 -6.92
CA MET A 74 -1.99 2.58 -6.85
C MET A 74 -2.31 2.09 -8.25
N ASP A 75 -2.33 0.77 -8.42
CA ASP A 75 -2.78 0.12 -9.65
C ASP A 75 -4.23 0.51 -9.98
N PRO A 76 -4.57 0.86 -11.23
CA PRO A 76 -5.95 1.20 -11.62
C PRO A 76 -6.94 0.08 -11.31
N ASP A 77 -6.51 -1.18 -11.51
CA ASP A 77 -7.29 -2.38 -11.22
C ASP A 77 -7.19 -2.81 -9.74
N ARG A 78 -6.47 -2.03 -8.93
CA ARG A 78 -6.30 -2.22 -7.49
C ARG A 78 -5.70 -3.57 -7.11
N ASN A 79 -4.79 -4.10 -7.93
CA ASN A 79 -4.06 -5.35 -7.61
C ASN A 79 -2.85 -5.11 -6.70
N TRP A 80 -2.32 -3.89 -6.66
CA TRP A 80 -1.19 -3.52 -5.82
C TRP A 80 -1.19 -2.03 -5.48
N ALA A 81 -0.47 -1.67 -4.42
CA ALA A 81 -0.20 -0.28 -4.07
C ALA A 81 1.25 -0.09 -3.63
N ARG A 82 1.88 0.95 -4.17
CA ARG A 82 3.18 1.44 -3.77
C ARG A 82 2.99 2.52 -2.71
N THR A 83 3.35 2.20 -1.47
CA THR A 83 3.40 3.18 -0.37
C THR A 83 4.83 3.69 -0.17
N VAL A 84 5.03 4.70 0.69
CA VAL A 84 6.37 5.19 1.06
C VAL A 84 7.27 4.04 1.51
N SER A 85 6.78 3.17 2.40
CA SER A 85 7.57 2.09 2.97
C SER A 85 7.56 0.81 2.13
N ARG A 86 6.39 0.32 1.68
CA ARG A 86 6.27 -1.00 1.02
C ARG A 86 5.36 -1.04 -0.20
N LEU A 87 5.67 -1.99 -1.07
CA LEU A 87 4.77 -2.47 -2.11
C LEU A 87 3.86 -3.46 -1.40
N TYR A 88 2.56 -3.33 -1.59
CA TYR A 88 1.58 -4.30 -1.12
C TYR A 88 0.90 -4.92 -2.33
N ARG A 89 0.71 -6.24 -2.28
CA ARG A 89 -0.27 -6.91 -3.12
C ARG A 89 -1.63 -6.70 -2.48
N LEU A 90 -2.58 -6.18 -3.23
CA LEU A 90 -3.92 -5.92 -2.74
C LEU A 90 -4.82 -7.10 -3.09
N GLU A 91 -5.62 -7.50 -2.12
CA GLU A 91 -6.74 -8.42 -2.35
C GLU A 91 -8.05 -7.65 -2.29
N LYS A 92 -9.18 -8.35 -2.07
CA LYS A 92 -10.50 -7.74 -2.05
C LYS A 92 -10.54 -6.57 -1.04
N PRO A 93 -10.98 -5.37 -1.47
CA PRO A 93 -11.21 -4.27 -0.52
C PRO A 93 -12.34 -4.65 0.43
N LEU A 94 -12.39 -3.98 1.58
CA LEU A 94 -13.53 -4.08 2.47
C LEU A 94 -14.77 -3.61 1.70
N LEU A 95 -15.80 -4.47 1.64
CA LEU A 95 -17.08 -4.07 1.08
C LEU A 95 -17.63 -2.91 1.90
N ARG A 96 -17.74 -1.73 1.28
CA ARG A 96 -18.51 -0.65 1.88
C ARG A 96 -19.98 -1.00 1.68
N ASN A 97 -20.68 -1.34 2.75
CA ASN A 97 -22.13 -1.43 2.70
C ASN A 97 -22.66 -0.06 2.26
N ALA A 98 -23.32 -0.01 1.11
CA ALA A 98 -24.09 1.16 0.70
C ALA A 98 -25.33 1.24 1.63
N GLY A 99 -25.15 1.81 2.81
CA GLY A 99 -26.19 1.89 3.82
C GLY A 99 -25.74 2.78 4.97
N GLY A 100 -26.10 4.05 4.89
CA GLY A 100 -25.82 5.08 5.89
C GLY A 100 -26.28 6.42 5.33
N THR A 101 -27.50 6.78 5.71
CA THR A 101 -28.30 7.97 5.37
C THR A 101 -27.53 9.28 5.32
#